data_AF-A0A377ZJ69-F1
#
_entry.id   AF-A0A377ZJ69-F1
#
_cell.length_a   1.000
_cell.length_b   1.000
_cell.length_c   1.000
_cell.angle_alpha   90.00
_cell.angle_beta   90.00
_cell.angle_gamma   90.00
#
_symmetry.space_group_name_H-M   'P 1'
#
loop_
_entity.id
_entity.type
_entity.pdbx_description
1 polymer ?
#
loop_
_entity_poly.entity_id
_entity_poly.type
_entity_poly.pdbx_seq_one_letter_code
_entity_poly.pdbx_strand_id
1 'polypeptide(L)'
;MARNYQVSVVGVTISAEQQKMAQARCADLDVEIRLQDYRDLHDSFDRIVSVGMFEHVGPKNYATYFEVADRNLKPNGRFLLHTIGSKVTDHNVDPWIDKYIFPNGCLPSVRHIAEASEKHFVMEDWHNFGADYDTTLMAWYERFLASWPEIADNYSERFKRMFTYYLNACAGAFRARDIQLWQVVFSRGIEHGLRVAR
;
A
#
# COMPACT_ATOMS: atom_id res chain seq x y z
N MET A 1 -14.53 1.13 6.19
CA MET A 1 -15.05 -0.24 6.39
C MET A 1 -15.99 -0.33 7.59
N ALA A 2 -15.61 0.12 8.80
CA ALA A 2 -16.46 0.06 10.00
C ALA A 2 -17.91 0.56 9.78
N ARG A 3 -18.08 1.77 9.23
CA ARG A 3 -19.39 2.37 8.95
C ARG A 3 -20.31 1.55 8.03
N ASN A 4 -19.74 0.87 7.03
CA ASN A 4 -20.52 0.27 5.94
C ASN A 4 -20.72 -1.24 6.09
N TYR A 5 -19.90 -1.90 6.91
CA TYR A 5 -19.85 -3.37 6.98
C TYR A 5 -20.01 -3.93 8.40
N GLN A 6 -20.27 -3.09 9.41
CA GLN A 6 -20.50 -3.52 10.80
C GLN A 6 -19.35 -4.38 11.34
N VAL A 7 -18.12 -3.91 11.17
CA VAL A 7 -16.89 -4.58 11.63
C VAL A 7 -16.10 -3.68 12.57
N SER A 8 -15.42 -4.29 13.54
CA SER A 8 -14.37 -3.63 14.32
C SER A 8 -13.07 -3.56 13.49
N VAL A 9 -12.32 -2.47 13.63
CA VAL A 9 -11.10 -2.23 12.85
C VAL A 9 -9.96 -1.83 13.76
N VAL A 10 -8.81 -2.49 13.58
CA VAL A 10 -7.54 -2.03 14.15
C VAL A 10 -6.67 -1.49 13.03
N GLY A 11 -6.36 -0.19 13.07
CA GLY A 11 -5.39 0.47 12.21
C GLY A 11 -4.05 0.59 12.90
N VAL A 12 -2.96 0.37 12.15
CA VAL A 12 -1.58 0.47 12.67
C VAL A 12 -0.81 1.46 11.79
N THR A 13 -0.14 2.41 12.41
CA THR A 13 0.71 3.40 11.73
C THR A 13 1.96 3.67 12.54
N ILE A 14 3.01 4.15 11.87
CA ILE A 14 4.24 4.66 12.49
C ILE A 14 4.23 6.19 12.65
N SER A 15 3.21 6.89 12.12
CA SER A 15 3.10 8.34 12.18
C SER A 15 2.11 8.77 13.27
N ALA A 16 2.61 9.48 14.28
CA ALA A 16 1.78 10.06 15.34
C ALA A 16 0.75 11.07 14.80
N GLU A 17 1.10 11.81 13.74
CA GLU A 17 0.20 12.76 13.09
C GLU A 17 -0.96 12.03 12.39
N GLN A 18 -0.64 10.96 11.64
CA GLN A 18 -1.66 10.11 11.02
C GLN A 18 -2.54 9.43 12.07
N GLN A 19 -1.96 8.96 13.18
CA GLN A 19 -2.73 8.37 14.28
C GLN A 19 -3.77 9.36 14.80
N LYS A 20 -3.33 10.57 15.18
CA LYS A 20 -4.22 11.60 15.73
C LYS A 20 -5.35 11.95 14.76
N MET A 21 -5.02 12.14 13.47
CA MET A 21 -6.01 12.45 12.44
C MET A 21 -6.99 11.30 12.22
N ALA A 22 -6.51 10.05 12.19
CA ALA A 22 -7.34 8.87 12.00
C ALA A 22 -8.30 8.63 13.18
N GLN A 23 -7.83 8.82 14.42
CA GLN A 23 -8.67 8.74 15.62
C GLN A 23 -9.78 9.79 15.57
N ALA A 24 -9.46 11.05 15.25
CA ALA A 24 -10.46 12.10 15.13
C ALA A 24 -11.49 11.81 14.02
N ARG A 25 -11.05 11.24 12.89
CA ARG A 25 -11.92 10.88 11.76
C ARG A 25 -12.87 9.72 12.07
N CYS A 26 -12.50 8.84 13.00
CA CYS A 26 -13.22 7.61 13.33
C CYS A 26 -13.83 7.61 14.74
N ALA A 27 -13.95 8.78 15.38
CA ALA A 27 -14.33 8.89 16.80
C ALA A 27 -15.69 8.27 17.15
N ASP A 28 -16.60 8.16 16.17
CA ASP A 28 -17.95 7.58 16.30
C ASP A 28 -18.04 6.13 15.82
N LEU A 29 -16.91 5.50 15.49
CA LEU A 29 -16.84 4.15 14.90
C LEU A 29 -16.06 3.20 15.81
N ASP A 30 -16.32 1.90 15.67
CA ASP A 30 -15.54 0.83 16.30
C ASP A 30 -14.18 0.67 15.59
N VAL A 31 -13.29 1.63 15.86
CA VAL A 31 -11.97 1.73 15.24
C VAL A 31 -10.92 2.08 16.29
N GLU A 32 -9.95 1.19 16.45
CA GLU A 32 -8.74 1.44 17.24
C GLU A 32 -7.59 1.82 16.30
N ILE A 33 -6.87 2.92 16.58
CA ILE A 33 -5.66 3.29 15.82
C ILE A 33 -4.44 3.25 16.74
N ARG A 34 -3.54 2.32 16.46
CA ARG A 34 -2.32 2.06 17.23
C ARG A 34 -1.11 2.71 16.55
N LEU A 35 -0.30 3.38 17.35
CA LEU A 35 1.02 3.88 16.95
C LEU A 35 2.07 2.85 17.39
N GLN A 36 2.41 1.94 16.50
CA GLN A 36 3.37 0.87 16.75
C GLN A 36 3.93 0.32 15.44
N ASP A 37 4.99 -0.48 15.55
CA ASP A 37 5.46 -1.28 14.44
C ASP A 37 4.52 -2.46 14.19
N TYR A 38 4.13 -2.71 12.94
CA TYR A 38 3.29 -3.85 12.60
C TYR A 38 3.97 -5.19 12.94
N ARG A 39 5.32 -5.21 12.97
CA ARG A 39 6.13 -6.39 13.28
C ARG A 39 5.94 -6.88 14.73
N ASP A 40 5.46 -6.02 15.61
CA ASP A 40 5.22 -6.33 17.02
C ASP A 40 3.77 -6.80 17.28
N LEU A 41 2.92 -6.89 16.25
CA LEU A 41 1.54 -7.36 16.39
C LEU A 41 1.46 -8.86 16.69
N HIS A 42 0.74 -9.22 17.76
CA HIS A 42 0.49 -10.60 18.18
C HIS A 42 -1.01 -10.84 18.47
N ASP A 43 -1.86 -10.44 17.52
CA ASP A 43 -3.32 -10.55 17.59
C ASP A 43 -3.85 -11.65 16.65
N SER A 44 -5.17 -11.71 16.49
CA SER A 44 -5.82 -12.64 15.55
C SER A 44 -7.03 -11.97 14.89
N PHE A 45 -6.87 -11.59 13.62
CA PHE A 45 -7.89 -10.91 12.82
C PHE A 45 -8.59 -11.86 11.85
N ASP A 46 -9.88 -11.64 11.61
CA ASP A 46 -10.61 -12.35 10.56
C ASP A 46 -10.15 -11.92 9.16
N ARG A 47 -9.73 -10.66 9.00
CA ARG A 47 -9.30 -10.08 7.73
C ARG A 47 -8.11 -9.16 7.98
N ILE A 48 -7.14 -9.18 7.08
CA ILE A 48 -6.03 -8.22 7.06
C ILE A 48 -6.08 -7.49 5.71
N VAL A 49 -5.80 -6.19 5.74
CA VAL A 49 -5.60 -5.38 4.53
C VAL A 49 -4.37 -4.51 4.72
N SER A 50 -3.54 -4.42 3.69
CA SER A 50 -2.34 -3.59 3.67
C SER A 50 -2.29 -2.81 2.37
N VAL A 51 -2.16 -1.49 2.46
CA VAL A 51 -2.26 -0.57 1.32
C VAL A 51 -1.06 0.38 1.34
N GLY A 52 -0.21 0.32 0.30
CA GLY A 52 0.84 1.32 0.07
C GLY A 52 1.93 1.40 1.15
N MET A 53 2.16 0.30 1.87
CA MET A 53 3.25 0.21 2.85
C MET A 53 4.32 -0.82 2.47
N PHE A 54 3.99 -1.77 1.58
CA PHE A 54 4.84 -2.92 1.28
C PHE A 54 6.05 -2.52 0.44
N GLU A 55 5.91 -1.46 -0.35
CA GLU A 55 6.97 -0.77 -1.09
C GLU A 55 8.09 -0.24 -0.18
N HIS A 56 7.81 -0.05 1.11
CA HIS A 56 8.77 0.45 2.11
C HIS A 56 9.36 -0.66 2.98
N VAL A 57 8.93 -1.91 2.81
CA VAL A 57 9.45 -3.05 3.57
C VAL A 57 10.83 -3.48 3.04
N GLY A 58 10.99 -3.46 1.72
CA GLY A 58 12.20 -3.87 1.02
C GLY A 58 12.38 -5.40 0.94
N PRO A 59 13.02 -5.92 -0.12
CA PRO A 59 13.00 -7.34 -0.46
C PRO A 59 13.61 -8.28 0.58
N LYS A 60 14.58 -7.78 1.36
CA LYS A 60 15.20 -8.55 2.45
C LYS A 60 14.22 -8.89 3.58
N ASN A 61 13.12 -8.16 3.69
CA ASN A 61 12.16 -8.26 4.80
C ASN A 61 10.79 -8.81 4.35
N TYR A 62 10.61 -9.16 3.07
CA TYR A 62 9.32 -9.68 2.59
C TYR A 62 8.90 -10.97 3.29
N ALA A 63 9.85 -11.88 3.58
CA ALA A 63 9.55 -13.09 4.34
C ALA A 63 8.99 -12.76 5.74
N THR A 64 9.60 -11.83 6.46
CA THR A 64 9.12 -11.36 7.77
C THR A 64 7.75 -10.69 7.65
N TYR A 65 7.50 -9.94 6.58
CA TYR A 65 6.20 -9.31 6.34
C TYR A 65 5.07 -10.35 6.23
N PHE A 66 5.25 -11.39 5.42
CA PHE A 66 4.24 -12.45 5.29
C PHE A 66 4.13 -13.32 6.55
N GLU A 67 5.22 -13.54 7.29
CA GLU A 67 5.19 -14.22 8.59
C GLU A 67 4.35 -13.45 9.62
N VAL A 68 4.48 -12.11 9.67
CA VAL A 68 3.67 -11.28 10.55
C VAL A 68 2.20 -11.30 10.13
N ALA A 69 1.90 -11.24 8.83
CA ALA A 69 0.54 -11.37 8.34
C ALA A 69 -0.07 -12.74 8.70
N ASP A 70 0.68 -13.82 8.54
CA ASP A 70 0.27 -15.18 8.88
C ASP A 70 0.00 -15.32 10.38
N ARG A 71 0.93 -14.87 11.22
CA ARG A 71 0.78 -14.88 12.69
C ARG A 71 -0.50 -14.18 13.17
N ASN A 72 -0.90 -13.11 12.49
CA ASN A 72 -2.04 -12.28 12.88
C ASN A 72 -3.36 -12.65 12.17
N LEU A 73 -3.37 -13.63 11.27
CA LEU A 73 -4.58 -14.02 10.52
C LEU A 73 -5.21 -15.28 11.12
N LYS A 74 -6.50 -15.24 11.46
CA LYS A 74 -7.24 -16.44 11.91
C LYS A 74 -7.27 -17.54 10.82
N PRO A 75 -7.44 -18.83 11.16
CA PRO A 75 -7.36 -19.94 10.19
C PRO A 75 -8.16 -19.75 8.89
N ASN A 76 -9.42 -19.29 9.00
CA ASN A 76 -10.33 -19.02 7.87
C ASN A 76 -10.27 -17.55 7.39
N GLY A 77 -9.19 -16.86 7.73
CA GLY A 77 -9.02 -15.45 7.43
C GLY A 77 -8.63 -15.20 5.97
N ARG A 78 -8.71 -13.93 5.57
CA ARG A 78 -8.31 -13.46 4.24
C ARG A 78 -7.40 -12.26 4.37
N PHE A 79 -6.37 -12.20 3.54
CA PHE A 79 -5.43 -11.09 3.49
C PHE A 79 -5.47 -10.46 2.10
N LEU A 80 -5.64 -9.14 2.04
CA LEU A 80 -5.50 -8.36 0.81
C LEU A 80 -4.26 -7.49 0.89
N LEU A 81 -3.30 -7.76 0.00
CA LEU A 81 -2.14 -6.91 -0.24
C LEU A 81 -2.42 -5.97 -1.42
N HIS A 82 -2.33 -4.66 -1.20
CA HIS A 82 -2.38 -3.64 -2.24
C HIS A 82 -1.05 -2.91 -2.31
N THR A 83 -0.36 -3.03 -3.45
CA THR A 83 1.01 -2.53 -3.63
C THR A 83 1.26 -2.12 -5.08
N ILE A 84 2.08 -1.08 -5.26
CA ILE A 84 2.78 -0.82 -6.51
C ILE A 84 3.77 -1.97 -6.74
N GLY A 85 4.01 -2.32 -8.00
CA GLY A 85 4.90 -3.42 -8.38
C GLY A 85 5.77 -3.11 -9.59
N SER A 86 6.88 -3.83 -9.70
CA SER A 86 7.74 -3.85 -10.88
C SER A 86 7.50 -5.09 -11.73
N LYS A 87 7.61 -4.94 -13.04
CA LYS A 87 7.59 -6.07 -13.99
C LYS A 87 8.88 -6.91 -13.97
N VAL A 88 9.96 -6.42 -13.34
CA VAL A 88 11.26 -7.10 -13.24
C VAL A 88 11.63 -7.37 -11.78
N THR A 89 12.31 -8.49 -11.54
CA THR A 89 12.86 -8.83 -10.22
C THR A 89 14.29 -8.31 -10.12
N ASP A 90 14.49 -7.29 -9.31
CA ASP A 90 15.77 -6.63 -9.06
C ASP A 90 15.65 -5.74 -7.81
N HIS A 91 16.65 -4.90 -7.58
CA HIS A 91 16.58 -3.81 -6.60
C HIS A 91 16.06 -2.52 -7.24
N ASN A 92 14.89 -2.58 -7.90
CA ASN A 92 14.26 -1.45 -8.59
C ASN A 92 14.04 -0.27 -7.66
N VAL A 93 14.97 0.68 -7.73
CA VAL A 93 14.94 1.95 -7.04
C VAL A 93 15.35 3.02 -8.05
N ASP A 94 14.41 3.85 -8.46
CA ASP A 94 14.76 5.03 -9.26
C ASP A 94 15.57 6.01 -8.39
N PRO A 95 16.80 6.40 -8.79
CA PRO A 95 17.66 7.23 -7.95
C PRO A 95 17.08 8.60 -7.62
N TRP A 96 16.22 9.16 -8.47
CA TRP A 96 15.59 10.45 -8.22
C TRP A 96 14.45 10.31 -7.20
N ILE A 97 13.61 9.28 -7.34
CA ILE A 97 12.52 8.96 -6.41
C ILE A 97 13.07 8.66 -5.02
N ASP A 98 14.13 7.85 -4.91
CA ASP A 98 14.77 7.53 -3.63
C ASP A 98 15.32 8.78 -2.93
N LYS A 99 15.99 9.66 -3.69
CA LYS A 99 16.57 10.87 -3.13
C LYS A 99 15.55 11.91 -2.67
N TYR A 100 14.43 12.07 -3.39
CA TYR A 100 13.54 13.22 -3.21
C TYR A 100 12.15 12.90 -2.65
N ILE A 101 11.66 11.67 -2.81
CA ILE A 101 10.25 11.33 -2.51
C ILE A 101 10.15 10.16 -1.52
N PHE A 102 10.71 9.00 -1.87
CA PHE A 102 10.57 7.77 -1.09
C PHE A 102 11.94 7.13 -0.81
N PRO A 103 12.70 7.67 0.16
CA PRO A 103 13.94 7.04 0.60
C PRO A 103 13.69 5.61 1.06
N ASN A 104 14.51 4.68 0.56
CA ASN A 104 14.41 3.24 0.82
C ASN A 104 13.17 2.54 0.22
N GLY A 105 12.43 3.21 -0.66
CA GLY A 105 11.35 2.57 -1.41
C GLY A 105 11.93 1.57 -2.41
N CYS A 106 11.41 0.34 -2.43
CA CYS A 106 11.77 -0.69 -3.39
C CYS A 106 10.52 -1.40 -3.88
N LEU A 107 10.30 -1.42 -5.20
CA LEU A 107 9.11 -2.04 -5.75
C LEU A 107 9.24 -3.58 -5.75
N PRO A 108 8.26 -4.32 -5.24
CA PRO A 108 8.25 -5.78 -5.35
C PRO A 108 7.96 -6.21 -6.79
N SER A 109 8.46 -7.38 -7.18
CA SER A 109 8.03 -8.07 -8.40
C SER A 109 6.98 -9.12 -8.07
N VAL A 110 6.31 -9.66 -9.09
CA VAL A 110 5.43 -10.84 -8.95
C VAL A 110 6.18 -11.99 -8.28
N ARG A 111 7.42 -12.25 -8.73
CA ARG A 111 8.27 -13.32 -8.19
C ARG A 111 8.60 -13.10 -6.72
N HIS A 112 8.98 -11.88 -6.33
CA HIS A 112 9.26 -11.55 -4.93
C HIS A 112 8.06 -11.84 -4.01
N ILE A 113 6.86 -11.44 -4.44
CA ILE A 113 5.62 -11.68 -3.68
C ILE A 113 5.31 -13.18 -3.63
N ALA A 114 5.39 -13.87 -4.77
CA ALA A 114 5.13 -15.31 -4.84
C ALA A 114 6.07 -16.09 -3.91
N GLU A 115 7.39 -15.91 -4.04
CA GLU A 115 8.40 -16.61 -3.23
C GLU A 115 8.25 -16.33 -1.73
N ALA A 116 7.97 -15.08 -1.34
CA ALA A 116 7.83 -14.72 0.07
C ALA A 116 6.51 -15.20 0.70
N SER A 117 5.44 -15.33 -0.10
CA SER A 117 4.11 -15.71 0.37
C SER A 117 3.82 -17.22 0.32
N GLU A 118 4.52 -17.97 -0.54
CA GLU A 118 4.21 -19.38 -0.88
C GLU A 118 4.11 -20.30 0.34
N LYS A 119 4.98 -20.13 1.34
CA LYS A 119 4.98 -20.98 2.55
C LYS A 119 3.82 -20.68 3.52
N HIS A 120 3.09 -19.60 3.30
CA HIS A 120 2.06 -19.10 4.22
C HIS A 120 0.65 -19.19 3.65
N PHE A 121 0.49 -18.88 2.36
CA PHE A 121 -0.81 -18.61 1.79
C PHE A 121 -1.01 -19.21 0.39
N VAL A 122 -2.25 -19.57 0.10
CA VAL A 122 -2.76 -19.73 -1.26
C VAL A 122 -3.01 -18.34 -1.84
N MET A 123 -2.46 -18.06 -3.03
CA MET A 123 -2.80 -16.88 -3.82
C MET A 123 -4.14 -17.13 -4.53
N GLU A 124 -5.18 -16.46 -4.05
CA GLU A 124 -6.57 -16.66 -4.49
C GLU A 124 -6.92 -15.79 -5.71
N ASP A 125 -6.36 -14.59 -5.78
CA ASP A 125 -6.58 -13.67 -6.89
C ASP A 125 -5.45 -12.66 -7.03
N TRP A 126 -5.17 -12.27 -8.27
CA TRP A 126 -4.19 -11.22 -8.59
C TRP A 126 -4.78 -10.27 -9.63
N HIS A 127 -5.17 -9.09 -9.17
CA HIS A 127 -5.73 -8.04 -10.02
C HIS A 127 -4.67 -6.99 -10.32
N ASN A 128 -4.47 -6.66 -11.60
CA ASN A 128 -3.62 -5.56 -12.04
C ASN A 128 -4.44 -4.49 -12.75
N PHE A 129 -4.47 -3.30 -12.17
CA PHE A 129 -5.14 -2.11 -12.71
C PHE A 129 -4.20 -0.91 -12.70
N GLY A 130 -2.90 -1.14 -12.97
CA GLY A 130 -1.88 -0.08 -12.98
C GLY A 130 -2.19 1.10 -13.92
N ALA A 131 -2.96 0.88 -15.00
CA ALA A 131 -3.38 1.96 -15.88
C ALA A 131 -4.25 3.01 -15.16
N ASP A 132 -5.01 2.63 -14.13
CA ASP A 132 -5.84 3.56 -13.37
C ASP A 132 -5.01 4.50 -12.48
N TYR A 133 -3.76 4.12 -12.18
CA TYR A 133 -2.90 4.96 -11.36
C TYR A 133 -2.32 6.14 -12.14
N ASP A 134 -2.22 6.05 -13.47
CA ASP A 134 -2.01 7.22 -14.33
C ASP A 134 -3.13 8.25 -14.10
N THR A 135 -4.39 7.83 -14.27
CA THR A 135 -5.57 8.68 -14.04
C THR A 135 -5.56 9.29 -12.64
N THR A 136 -5.18 8.49 -11.62
CA THR A 136 -5.07 8.95 -10.23
C THR A 136 -4.00 10.04 -10.07
N LEU A 137 -2.79 9.82 -10.61
CA LEU A 137 -1.68 10.76 -10.49
C LEU A 137 -1.94 12.06 -11.27
N MET A 138 -2.59 11.98 -12.43
CA MET A 138 -3.00 13.17 -13.18
C MET A 138 -4.08 13.96 -12.43
N ALA A 139 -5.05 13.30 -11.81
CA ALA A 139 -6.05 13.98 -10.98
C ALA A 139 -5.41 14.66 -9.76
N TRP A 140 -4.40 14.04 -9.14
CA TRP A 140 -3.62 14.69 -8.07
C TRP A 140 -2.84 15.88 -8.57
N TYR A 141 -2.22 15.80 -9.75
CA TYR A 141 -1.47 16.89 -10.34
C TYR A 141 -2.36 18.10 -10.66
N GLU A 142 -3.52 17.88 -11.25
CA GLU A 142 -4.49 18.94 -11.52
C GLU A 142 -4.92 19.65 -10.23
N ARG A 143 -5.26 18.88 -9.19
CA ARG A 143 -5.64 19.42 -7.87
C ARG A 143 -4.49 20.14 -7.18
N PHE A 144 -3.27 19.63 -7.32
CA PHE A 144 -2.06 20.27 -6.80
C PHE A 144 -1.85 21.65 -7.44
N LEU A 145 -1.96 21.75 -8.77
CA LEU A 145 -1.84 23.03 -9.47
C LEU A 145 -2.95 24.01 -9.07
N ALA A 146 -4.19 23.52 -8.98
CA ALA A 146 -5.34 24.34 -8.58
C ALA A 146 -5.18 24.89 -7.14
N SER A 147 -4.62 24.09 -6.24
CA SER A 147 -4.43 24.48 -4.83
C SER A 147 -3.13 25.24 -4.57
N TRP A 148 -2.22 25.30 -5.55
CA TRP A 148 -0.89 25.91 -5.36
C TRP A 148 -0.93 27.33 -4.79
N PRO A 149 -1.81 28.25 -5.27
CA PRO A 149 -1.87 29.61 -4.71
C PRO A 149 -2.14 29.65 -3.19
N GLU A 150 -2.86 28.66 -2.65
CA GLU A 150 -3.23 28.61 -1.22
C GLU A 150 -2.10 28.07 -0.33
N ILE A 151 -1.19 27.27 -0.90
CA ILE A 151 -0.11 26.60 -0.15
C ILE A 151 1.28 27.17 -0.48
N ALA A 152 1.39 28.07 -1.46
CA ALA A 152 2.66 28.54 -2.00
C ALA A 152 3.60 29.09 -0.92
N ASP A 153 3.08 29.80 0.09
CA ASP A 153 3.88 30.39 1.16
C ASP A 153 4.54 29.37 2.09
N ASN A 154 4.02 28.13 2.13
CA ASN A 154 4.58 27.04 2.93
C ASN A 154 5.67 26.26 2.18
N TYR A 155 5.84 26.52 0.88
CA TYR A 155 6.72 25.75 0.00
C TYR A 155 7.57 26.66 -0.88
N SER A 156 8.53 26.08 -1.58
CA SER A 156 9.35 26.82 -2.55
C SER A 156 8.93 26.49 -3.98
N GLU A 157 9.26 27.37 -4.93
CA GLU A 157 9.09 27.05 -6.35
C GLU A 157 9.91 25.81 -6.77
N ARG A 158 11.05 25.57 -6.10
CA ARG A 158 11.82 24.33 -6.27
C ARG A 158 11.01 23.11 -5.85
N PHE A 159 10.30 23.17 -4.73
CA PHE A 159 9.39 22.12 -4.29
C PHE A 159 8.27 21.90 -5.32
N LYS A 160 7.66 22.98 -5.84
CA LYS A 160 6.64 22.86 -6.89
C LYS A 160 7.15 22.08 -8.10
N ARG A 161 8.33 22.43 -8.60
CA ARG A 161 8.95 21.76 -9.75
C ARG A 161 9.26 20.29 -9.45
N MET A 162 9.77 20.01 -8.25
CA MET A 162 10.03 18.64 -7.79
C MET A 162 8.75 17.81 -7.75
N PHE A 163 7.69 18.33 -7.12
CA PHE A 163 6.44 17.61 -6.96
C PHE A 163 5.68 17.44 -8.30
N THR A 164 5.72 18.45 -9.17
CA THR A 164 5.25 18.34 -10.56
C THR A 164 5.98 17.24 -11.32
N TYR A 165 7.31 17.19 -11.22
CA TYR A 165 8.12 16.15 -11.87
C TYR A 165 7.74 14.77 -11.34
N TYR A 166 7.69 14.60 -10.02
CA TYR A 166 7.29 13.35 -9.38
C TYR A 166 5.95 12.82 -9.92
N LEU A 167 4.89 13.63 -9.87
CA LEU A 167 3.56 13.18 -10.29
C LEU A 167 3.51 12.81 -11.77
N ASN A 168 4.07 13.64 -12.65
CA ASN A 168 4.02 13.41 -14.09
C ASN A 168 4.94 12.26 -14.53
N ALA A 169 6.12 12.11 -13.93
CA ALA A 169 7.03 11.00 -14.22
C ALA A 169 6.43 9.66 -13.80
N CYS A 170 5.85 9.57 -12.60
CA CYS A 170 5.15 8.37 -12.16
C CYS A 170 3.92 8.08 -13.02
N ALA A 171 3.13 9.10 -13.40
CA ALA A 171 1.99 8.92 -14.29
C ALA A 171 2.43 8.34 -15.64
N GLY A 172 3.52 8.86 -16.21
CA GLY A 172 4.14 8.33 -17.41
C GLY A 172 4.59 6.88 -17.28
N ALA A 173 5.20 6.50 -16.15
CA ALA A 173 5.64 5.13 -15.89
C ALA A 173 4.46 4.14 -15.80
N PHE A 174 3.36 4.52 -15.14
CA PHE A 174 2.12 3.72 -15.13
C PHE A 174 1.47 3.65 -16.51
N ARG A 175 1.37 4.78 -17.24
CA ARG A 175 0.83 4.86 -18.60
C ARG A 175 1.60 3.97 -19.58
N ALA A 176 2.93 3.96 -19.46
CA ALA A 176 3.82 3.11 -20.24
C ALA A 176 3.82 1.64 -19.80
N ARG A 177 3.06 1.29 -18.76
CA ARG A 177 3.01 -0.06 -18.16
C ARG A 177 4.37 -0.54 -17.68
N ASP A 178 5.24 0.38 -17.27
CA ASP A 178 6.56 0.06 -16.75
C ASP A 178 6.47 -0.40 -15.29
N ILE A 179 5.66 0.29 -14.50
CA ILE A 179 5.26 -0.08 -13.14
C ILE A 179 3.78 -0.46 -13.10
N GLN A 180 3.42 -1.26 -12.10
CA GLN A 180 2.11 -1.90 -11.97
C GLN A 180 1.44 -1.52 -10.66
N LEU A 181 0.14 -1.75 -10.58
CA LEU A 181 -0.61 -1.66 -9.33
C LEU A 181 -1.39 -2.93 -9.13
N TRP A 182 -1.15 -3.59 -8.01
CA TRP A 182 -1.71 -4.89 -7.72
C TRP A 182 -2.59 -4.88 -6.50
N GLN A 183 -3.67 -5.66 -6.57
CA GLN A 183 -4.33 -6.25 -5.42
C GLN A 183 -4.17 -7.75 -5.48
N VAL A 184 -3.59 -8.34 -4.43
CA VAL A 184 -3.40 -9.77 -4.32
C VAL A 184 -4.18 -10.27 -3.10
N VAL A 185 -5.08 -11.21 -3.32
CA VAL A 185 -5.88 -11.84 -2.27
C VAL A 185 -5.23 -13.16 -1.88
N PHE A 186 -5.05 -13.35 -0.58
CA PHE A 186 -4.45 -14.52 0.04
C PHE A 186 -5.40 -15.16 1.04
N SER A 187 -5.31 -16.48 1.17
CA SER A 187 -5.97 -17.28 2.21
C SER A 187 -5.11 -18.48 2.61
N ARG A 188 -5.58 -19.33 3.53
CA ARG A 188 -4.95 -20.64 3.83
C ARG A 188 -5.59 -21.82 3.08
N GLY A 189 -6.29 -21.53 1.98
CA GLY A 189 -7.06 -22.52 1.21
C GLY A 189 -8.49 -22.63 1.73
N ILE A 190 -9.34 -21.67 1.36
CA ILE A 190 -10.75 -21.69 1.75
C ILE A 190 -11.49 -22.76 0.95
N GLU A 191 -12.24 -23.62 1.63
CA GLU A 191 -13.06 -24.65 0.99
C GLU A 191 -14.05 -24.00 -0.01
N HIS A 192 -14.15 -24.60 -1.21
CA HIS A 192 -14.89 -24.08 -2.37
C HIS A 192 -14.32 -22.81 -3.04
N GLY A 193 -13.21 -22.26 -2.53
CA GLY A 193 -12.49 -21.13 -3.10
C GLY A 193 -13.23 -19.79 -2.98
N LEU A 194 -12.66 -18.75 -3.62
CA LEU A 194 -13.22 -17.40 -3.63
C LEU A 194 -13.54 -16.93 -5.05
N ARG A 195 -14.71 -16.30 -5.23
CA ARG A 195 -15.02 -15.50 -6.43
C ARG A 195 -14.77 -14.03 -6.10
N VAL A 196 -13.53 -13.59 -6.34
CA VAL A 196 -13.08 -12.23 -5.98
C VAL A 196 -13.72 -11.19 -6.90
N ALA A 197 -14.13 -10.06 -6.31
CA ALA A 197 -14.76 -8.95 -7.04
C ALA A 197 -13.79 -8.25 -8.02
N ARG A 198 -14.36 -7.45 -8.92
CA ARG A 198 -13.65 -6.61 -9.88
C ARG A 198 -14.14 -5.17 -9.78
#